data_AF-A0A3B5LYP8-F1
#
_entry.id   AF-A0A3B5LYP8-F1
#
_cell.length_a   1.000
_cell.length_b   1.000
_cell.length_c   1.000
_cell.angle_alpha   90.00
_cell.angle_beta   90.00
_cell.angle_gamma   90.00
#
_symmetry.space_group_name_H-M   'P 1'
#
loop_
_entity.id
_entity.type
_entity.pdbx_description
1 polymer ?
#
loop_
_entity_poly.entity_id
_entity_poly.type
_entity_poly.pdbx_seq_one_letter_code
_entity_poly.pdbx_strand_id
1 'polypeptide(L)'
;MKEQRIGYQRMWIPNLLGHDSLKEAKQQSAAWLPLVSKLCHQDTKKFLCSLFAPVCLPELGEPVSPCKSLCEAVRDGCVPVMSAFGFPWPEMFNCSRFPSGTELCIPSTGQLEERTDEEVRREEELKGPTSLTYSYF
;
A
#
# COMPACT_ATOMS: atom_id res chain seq x y z
N MET A 1 2.05 -6.92 -17.18
CA MET A 1 2.64 -7.51 -15.95
C MET A 1 2.72 -9.03 -16.14
N LYS A 2 3.91 -9.65 -16.08
CA LYS A 2 4.01 -11.12 -15.95
C LYS A 2 3.24 -11.55 -14.69
N GLU A 3 2.62 -12.74 -14.64
CA GLU A 3 1.88 -13.24 -13.46
C GLU A 3 2.69 -13.04 -12.16
N GLN A 4 2.48 -11.92 -11.48
CA GLN A 4 3.04 -11.64 -10.18
C GLN A 4 1.99 -12.06 -9.15
N ARG A 5 2.36 -12.95 -8.23
CA ARG A 5 1.48 -13.32 -7.11
C ARG A 5 1.37 -12.12 -6.17
N ILE A 6 0.19 -11.47 -6.14
CA ILE A 6 -0.10 -10.31 -5.27
C ILE A 6 -0.63 -10.77 -3.90
N GLY A 7 -0.50 -12.07 -3.57
CA GLY A 7 -0.89 -12.63 -2.27
C GLY A 7 -2.36 -13.06 -2.15
N TYR A 8 -3.18 -12.82 -3.17
CA TYR A 8 -4.58 -13.25 -3.24
C TYR A 8 -4.94 -13.70 -4.66
N GLN A 9 -6.07 -14.40 -4.77
CA GLN A 9 -6.55 -15.03 -6.02
C GLN A 9 -7.73 -14.31 -6.67
N ARG A 10 -8.44 -13.42 -5.95
CA ARG A 10 -9.64 -12.72 -6.43
C ARG A 10 -9.50 -11.21 -6.20
N MET A 11 -9.96 -10.42 -7.17
CA MET A 11 -9.94 -8.96 -7.13
C MET A 11 -11.29 -8.37 -7.57
N TRP A 12 -11.53 -7.10 -7.26
CA TRP A 12 -12.70 -6.37 -7.75
C TRP A 12 -12.56 -5.93 -9.22
N ILE A 13 -13.67 -6.04 -9.95
CA ILE A 13 -13.93 -5.41 -11.25
C ILE A 13 -15.33 -4.76 -11.18
N PRO A 14 -15.51 -3.48 -11.57
CA PRO A 14 -14.46 -2.54 -11.96
C PRO A 14 -13.44 -2.29 -10.85
N ASN A 15 -12.17 -2.08 -11.22
CA ASN A 15 -11.15 -1.67 -10.25
C ASN A 15 -11.27 -0.17 -9.92
N LEU A 16 -10.44 0.34 -9.00
CA LEU A 16 -10.50 1.73 -8.53
C LEU A 16 -10.16 2.78 -9.62
N LEU A 17 -9.73 2.32 -10.80
CA LEU A 17 -9.46 3.16 -11.98
C LEU A 17 -10.56 3.05 -13.04
N GLY A 18 -11.62 2.28 -12.79
CA GLY A 18 -12.75 2.11 -13.70
C GLY A 18 -12.52 1.12 -14.84
N HIS A 19 -11.53 0.23 -14.74
CA HIS A 19 -11.35 -0.82 -15.75
C HIS A 19 -12.35 -1.95 -15.53
N ASP A 20 -13.17 -2.24 -16.53
CA ASP A 20 -14.32 -3.16 -16.45
C ASP A 20 -13.95 -4.61 -16.78
N SER A 21 -12.67 -4.90 -17.06
CA SER A 21 -12.21 -6.26 -17.29
C SER A 21 -10.80 -6.51 -16.79
N LEU A 22 -10.53 -7.76 -16.44
CA LEU A 22 -9.18 -8.23 -16.07
C LEU A 22 -8.18 -8.00 -17.20
N LYS A 23 -8.61 -8.18 -18.45
CA LYS A 23 -7.77 -7.98 -19.63
C LYS A 23 -7.31 -6.52 -19.73
N GLU A 24 -8.25 -5.60 -19.60
CA GLU A 24 -7.96 -4.17 -19.62
C GLU A 24 -7.06 -3.75 -18.46
N ALA A 25 -7.40 -4.16 -17.22
CA ALA A 25 -6.57 -3.89 -16.05
C ALA A 25 -5.14 -4.42 -16.22
N LYS A 26 -4.95 -5.64 -16.75
CA LYS A 26 -3.63 -6.24 -17.02
C LYS A 26 -2.86 -5.50 -18.12
N GLN A 27 -3.56 -5.01 -19.15
CA GLN A 27 -2.94 -4.27 -20.25
C GLN A 27 -2.50 -2.87 -19.80
N GLN A 28 -3.38 -2.11 -19.14
CA GLN A 28 -3.11 -0.74 -18.72
C GLN A 28 -2.06 -0.68 -17.60
N SER A 29 -2.12 -1.60 -16.64
CA SER A 29 -1.11 -1.70 -15.57
C SER A 29 0.30 -1.99 -16.10
N ALA A 30 0.45 -2.63 -17.26
CA ALA A 30 1.76 -2.94 -17.83
C ALA A 30 2.57 -1.68 -18.17
N ALA A 31 1.91 -0.56 -18.46
CA ALA A 31 2.56 0.73 -18.72
C ALA A 31 3.33 1.27 -17.50
N TRP A 32 3.01 0.80 -16.29
CA TRP A 32 3.64 1.24 -15.04
C TRP A 32 4.85 0.41 -14.62
N LEU A 33 5.16 -0.68 -15.34
CA LEU A 33 6.33 -1.52 -15.05
C LEU A 33 7.66 -0.75 -15.03
N PRO A 34 7.94 0.21 -15.94
CA PRO A 34 9.16 0.99 -15.89
C PRO A 34 9.31 1.77 -14.57
N LEU A 35 8.23 2.36 -14.05
CA LEU A 35 8.27 3.09 -12.78
C LEU A 35 8.57 2.15 -11.60
N VAL A 36 7.93 0.97 -11.57
CA VAL A 36 8.22 -0.07 -10.57
C VAL A 36 9.70 -0.47 -10.62
N SER A 37 10.27 -0.61 -11.82
CA SER A 37 11.69 -0.95 -11.99
C SER A 37 12.66 0.17 -11.59
N LYS A 38 12.20 1.42 -11.41
CA LYS A 38 13.04 2.52 -10.89
C LYS A 38 13.20 2.48 -9.37
N LEU A 39 12.37 1.69 -8.66
CA LEU A 39 12.44 1.54 -7.21
C LEU A 39 12.46 2.89 -6.47
N CYS A 40 11.68 3.86 -6.96
CA CYS A 40 11.59 5.20 -6.37
C CYS A 40 11.00 5.20 -4.95
N HIS A 41 10.19 4.19 -4.62
CA HIS A 41 9.68 3.96 -3.27
C HIS A 41 9.43 2.46 -3.05
N GLN A 42 9.59 1.97 -1.82
CA GLN A 42 9.37 0.54 -1.51
C GLN A 42 7.92 0.10 -1.74
N ASP A 43 6.97 1.00 -1.46
CA ASP A 43 5.54 0.74 -1.62
C ASP A 43 4.99 1.02 -3.03
N THR A 44 5.82 1.39 -4.03
CA THR A 44 5.33 1.72 -5.38
C THR A 44 4.48 0.59 -5.96
N LYS A 45 4.94 -0.65 -5.82
CA LYS A 45 4.20 -1.84 -6.29
C LYS A 45 2.90 -2.03 -5.49
N LYS A 46 2.95 -1.88 -4.18
CA LYS A 46 1.79 -2.02 -3.28
C LYS A 46 0.69 -1.01 -3.65
N PHE A 47 1.06 0.25 -3.84
CA PHE A 47 0.16 1.31 -4.28
C PHE A 47 -0.48 1.00 -5.64
N LEU A 48 0.31 0.68 -6.67
CA LEU A 48 -0.23 0.36 -7.99
C LEU A 48 -1.15 -0.87 -7.96
N CYS A 49 -0.77 -1.93 -7.22
CA CYS A 49 -1.61 -3.12 -7.07
C CYS A 49 -2.93 -2.82 -6.35
N SER A 50 -2.95 -1.93 -5.35
CA SER A 50 -4.18 -1.53 -4.66
C SER A 50 -5.19 -0.89 -5.62
N LEU A 51 -4.73 -0.19 -6.65
CA LEU A 51 -5.58 0.48 -7.63
C LEU A 51 -5.98 -0.42 -8.80
N PHE A 52 -5.00 -1.13 -9.39
CA PHE A 52 -5.23 -1.96 -10.57
C PHE A 52 -5.82 -3.34 -10.25
N ALA A 53 -5.55 -3.87 -9.06
CA ALA A 53 -5.94 -5.21 -8.65
C ALA A 53 -6.51 -5.27 -7.22
N PRO A 54 -7.41 -4.37 -6.79
CA PRO A 54 -7.90 -4.33 -5.40
C PRO A 54 -8.40 -5.70 -4.90
N VAL A 55 -7.99 -6.09 -3.69
CA VAL A 55 -8.37 -7.38 -3.08
C VAL A 55 -9.88 -7.51 -2.94
N CYS A 56 -10.42 -8.68 -3.28
CA CYS A 56 -11.83 -8.99 -3.06
C CYS A 56 -12.03 -9.62 -1.68
N LEU A 57 -12.59 -8.84 -0.75
CA LEU A 57 -13.01 -9.27 0.58
C LEU A 57 -14.55 -9.36 0.59
N PRO A 58 -15.13 -10.58 0.62
CA PRO A 58 -16.59 -10.78 0.54
C PRO A 58 -17.40 -10.00 1.58
N GLU A 59 -16.77 -9.67 2.70
CA GLU A 59 -17.40 -9.04 3.87
C GLU A 59 -17.56 -7.51 3.71
N LEU A 60 -16.79 -6.87 2.82
CA LEU A 60 -16.71 -5.41 2.74
C LEU A 60 -17.62 -4.78 1.69
N GLY A 61 -18.21 -5.55 0.76
CA GLY A 61 -19.12 -5.03 -0.27
C GLY A 61 -18.49 -4.07 -1.30
N GLU A 62 -17.28 -3.56 -1.06
CA GLU A 62 -16.55 -2.61 -1.89
C GLU A 62 -15.02 -2.86 -1.85
N PRO A 63 -14.24 -2.37 -2.83
CA PRO A 63 -12.78 -2.48 -2.82
C PRO A 63 -12.12 -1.58 -1.77
N VAL A 64 -11.14 -2.11 -1.05
CA VAL A 64 -10.32 -1.33 -0.12
C VAL A 64 -9.33 -0.45 -0.89
N SER A 65 -9.40 0.86 -0.66
CA SER A 65 -8.52 1.86 -1.29
C SER A 65 -7.18 2.01 -0.54
N PRO A 66 -6.11 2.53 -1.19
CA PRO A 66 -4.92 2.93 -0.46
C PRO A 66 -5.22 4.10 0.47
N CYS A 67 -4.56 4.16 1.62
CA CYS A 67 -4.63 5.35 2.47
C CYS A 67 -3.96 6.55 1.76
N LYS A 68 -4.39 7.77 2.10
CA LYS A 68 -3.76 9.01 1.62
C LYS A 68 -2.26 9.04 1.91
N SER A 69 -1.85 8.62 3.11
CA SER A 69 -0.45 8.51 3.52
C SER A 69 0.38 7.61 2.61
N LEU A 70 -0.16 6.46 2.19
CA LEU A 70 0.50 5.55 1.25
C LEU A 70 0.67 6.21 -0.13
N CYS A 71 -0.37 6.88 -0.62
CA CYS A 71 -0.28 7.61 -1.88
C CYS A 71 0.78 8.71 -1.84
N GLU A 72 0.77 9.54 -0.79
CA GLU A 72 1.70 10.66 -0.64
C GLU A 72 3.15 10.18 -0.54
N ALA A 73 3.42 9.14 0.25
CA ALA A 73 4.76 8.55 0.35
C ALA A 73 5.29 8.06 -1.02
N VAL A 74 4.45 7.36 -1.79
CA VAL A 74 4.83 6.90 -3.14
C VAL A 74 4.96 8.06 -4.12
N ARG A 75 4.04 9.03 -4.09
CA ARG A 75 4.11 10.24 -4.93
C ARG A 75 5.41 10.98 -4.69
N ASP A 76 5.76 11.26 -3.44
CA ASP A 76 6.91 12.07 -3.09
C ASP A 76 8.23 11.41 -3.49
N GLY A 77 8.33 10.08 -3.39
CA GLY A 77 9.47 9.32 -3.90
C GLY A 77 9.54 9.25 -5.43
N CYS A 78 8.39 9.14 -6.11
CA CYS A 78 8.34 8.82 -7.54
C CYS A 78 8.16 10.03 -8.47
N VAL A 79 7.64 11.17 -7.99
CA VAL A 79 7.48 12.40 -8.78
C VAL A 79 8.81 12.92 -9.35
N PRO A 80 9.92 12.99 -8.59
CA PRO A 80 11.21 13.42 -9.15
C PRO A 80 11.67 12.51 -10.29
N VAL A 81 11.47 11.20 -10.14
CA VAL A 81 11.83 10.21 -11.17
C VAL A 81 10.96 10.39 -12.42
N MET A 82 9.65 10.51 -12.29
CA MET A 82 8.76 10.72 -13.43
C MET A 82 9.05 12.04 -14.15
N SER A 83 9.27 13.11 -13.39
CA SER A 83 9.55 14.45 -13.92
C SER A 83 10.86 14.48 -14.71
N ALA A 84 11.88 13.72 -14.30
CA ALA A 84 13.14 13.59 -15.03
C ALA A 84 12.97 12.97 -16.44
N PHE A 85 11.88 12.23 -16.68
CA PHE A 85 11.51 11.69 -17.99
C PHE A 85 10.37 12.48 -18.67
N GLY A 86 9.99 13.64 -18.14
CA GLY A 86 8.96 14.50 -18.72
C GLY A 86 7.51 14.06 -18.46
N PHE A 87 7.29 13.16 -17.50
CA PHE A 87 5.95 12.69 -17.14
C PHE A 87 5.45 13.33 -15.83
N PRO A 88 4.26 13.93 -15.80
CA PRO A 88 3.67 14.42 -14.56
C PRO A 88 3.07 13.28 -13.73
N TRP A 89 2.83 13.53 -12.44
CA TRP A 89 1.98 12.64 -11.63
C TRP A 89 0.53 12.69 -12.16
N PRO A 90 -0.09 11.55 -12.49
CA PRO A 90 -1.40 11.57 -13.13
C PRO A 90 -2.52 11.88 -12.14
N GLU A 91 -3.56 12.56 -12.61
CA GLU A 91 -4.73 12.93 -11.79
C GLU A 91 -5.50 11.70 -11.24
N MET A 92 -5.44 10.57 -11.95
CA MET A 92 -6.02 9.31 -11.46
C MET A 92 -5.35 8.80 -10.18
N PHE A 93 -4.14 9.29 -9.84
CA PHE A 93 -3.43 9.01 -8.60
C PHE A 93 -3.41 10.22 -7.64
N ASN A 94 -4.32 11.19 -7.80
CA ASN A 94 -4.41 12.32 -6.87
C ASN A 94 -4.71 11.83 -5.45
N CYS A 95 -3.78 12.06 -4.53
CA CYS A 95 -3.86 11.55 -3.16
C CYS A 95 -5.03 12.12 -2.35
N SER A 96 -5.61 13.25 -2.76
CA SER A 96 -6.79 13.85 -2.12
C SER A 96 -8.06 13.00 -2.29
N ARG A 97 -8.03 12.01 -3.20
CA ARG A 97 -9.13 11.07 -3.45
C ARG A 97 -9.16 9.90 -2.46
N PHE A 98 -8.14 9.78 -1.62
CA PHE A 98 -7.97 8.65 -0.71
C PHE A 98 -8.26 9.04 0.74
N PRO A 99 -8.75 8.09 1.55
CA PRO A 99 -9.11 8.35 2.94
C PRO A 99 -7.87 8.72 3.78
N SER A 100 -8.07 9.63 4.74
CA SER A 100 -7.05 10.08 5.69
C SER A 100 -7.43 9.88 7.16
N GLY A 101 -8.64 9.38 7.43
CA GLY A 101 -9.23 9.27 8.76
C GLY A 101 -9.47 7.81 9.20
N THR A 102 -10.65 7.56 9.75
CA THR A 102 -11.04 6.27 10.36
C THR A 102 -11.53 5.22 9.37
N GLU A 103 -11.63 5.56 8.09
CA GLU A 103 -12.04 4.64 7.04
C GLU A 103 -10.97 3.56 6.82
N LEU A 104 -11.42 2.33 6.55
CA LEU A 104 -10.52 1.22 6.26
C LEU A 104 -9.77 1.47 4.95
N CYS A 105 -8.44 1.48 5.03
CA CYS A 105 -7.57 1.65 3.87
C CYS A 105 -6.25 0.91 4.02
N ILE A 106 -5.51 0.77 2.92
CA ILE A 106 -4.21 0.08 2.91
C ILE A 106 -3.10 1.07 3.33
N PRO A 107 -2.43 0.88 4.49
CA PRO A 107 -1.41 1.81 4.98
C PRO A 107 -0.05 1.62 4.28
N SER A 108 0.84 2.60 4.44
CA SER A 108 2.25 2.46 4.02
C SER A 108 2.96 1.41 4.88
N THR A 109 4.04 0.84 4.36
CA THR A 109 4.84 -0.14 5.13
C THR A 109 5.51 0.52 6.33
N GLY A 110 5.98 1.76 6.23
CA GLY A 110 6.52 2.50 7.38
C GLY A 110 5.51 2.70 8.52
N GLN A 111 4.23 2.96 8.21
CA GLN A 111 3.17 3.07 9.23
C GLN A 111 2.78 1.73 9.88
N LEU A 112 3.10 0.61 9.25
CA LEU A 112 2.93 -0.71 9.85
C LEU A 112 4.08 -0.96 10.84
N GLU A 113 5.31 -0.67 10.45
CA GLU A 113 6.52 -0.82 11.26
C GLU A 113 6.45 0.03 12.55
N GLU A 114 6.10 1.31 12.43
CA GLU A 114 5.95 2.21 13.59
C GLU A 114 4.91 1.70 14.59
N ARG A 115 3.77 1.20 14.09
CA ARG A 115 2.70 0.66 14.94
C ARG A 115 3.11 -0.65 15.61
N THR A 116 3.85 -1.51 14.91
CA THR A 116 4.40 -2.74 15.53
C THR A 116 5.44 -2.41 16.58
N ASP A 117 6.29 -1.41 16.36
CA ASP A 117 7.29 -0.98 17.34
C ASP A 117 6.64 -0.36 18.58
N GLU A 118 5.58 0.44 18.41
CA GLU A 118 4.78 0.95 19.53
C GLU A 118 4.10 -0.16 20.33
N GLU A 119 3.58 -1.19 19.66
CA GLU A 119 2.91 -2.33 20.29
C GLU A 119 3.91 -3.17 21.10
N VAL A 120 5.10 -3.44 20.52
CA VAL A 120 6.22 -4.08 21.22
C VAL A 120 6.64 -3.25 22.45
N ARG A 121 6.81 -1.94 22.30
CA ARG A 121 7.18 -1.07 23.43
C ARG A 121 6.12 -1.11 24.54
N ARG A 122 4.83 -1.08 24.20
CA ARG A 122 3.74 -1.19 25.18
C ARG A 122 3.73 -2.55 25.87
N GLU A 123 3.99 -3.65 25.15
CA GLU A 123 4.12 -4.97 25.77
C GLU A 123 5.32 -5.08 26.71
N GLU A 124 6.46 -4.47 26.36
CA GLU A 124 7.65 -4.42 27.22
C GLU A 124 7.41 -3.58 28.48
N GLU A 125 6.75 -2.43 28.34
CA GLU A 125 6.31 -1.59 29.47
C GLU A 125 5.34 -2.34 30.39
N LEU A 126 4.44 -3.17 29.84
CA LEU A 126 3.49 -3.98 30.61
C LEU A 126 4.16 -5.16 31.33
N LYS A 127 5.25 -5.71 30.77
CA LYS A 127 5.98 -6.84 31.38
C LYS A 127 6.77 -6.43 32.64
N GLY A 128 7.17 -5.16 32.76
CA GLY A 128 7.80 -4.61 33.97
C GLY A 128 9.07 -5.36 34.46
N PRO A 129 9.77 -4.83 35.48
CA PRO A 129 10.99 -5.45 36.00
C PRO A 129 10.65 -6.50 37.06
N THR A 130 10.19 -7.69 36.68
CA THR A 130 10.04 -8.82 37.62
C THR A 130 10.86 -10.07 37.27
N SER A 131 11.74 -10.03 36.27
CA SER A 131 12.63 -11.17 35.95
C SER A 131 14.02 -11.15 36.62
N LEU A 132 14.24 -10.36 37.69
CA LEU A 132 15.55 -10.32 38.38
C LEU A 132 15.53 -10.65 39.88
N THR A 133 14.48 -11.25 40.44
CA THR A 133 14.50 -11.67 41.86
C THR A 133 14.48 -13.17 42.13
N TYR A 134 14.54 -14.04 41.12
CA TYR A 134 14.80 -15.47 41.32
C TYR A 134 16.24 -15.81 40.94
N SER A 135 17.20 -15.33 41.73
CA SER A 135 18.58 -15.83 41.67
C SER A 135 19.26 -15.95 43.03
N TYR A 136 18.54 -15.75 44.13
CA TYR A 136 19.03 -16.04 45.48
C TYR A 136 17.88 -16.52 46.36
N PHE A 137 17.56 -17.82 46.26
CA PHE A 137 17.31 -18.76 47.37
C PHE A 137 17.20 -20.16 46.79
#